data_AF-A0A3P3ZP06-F1
#
_entry.id   AF-A0A3P3ZP06-F1
#
_cell.length_a   1.000
_cell.length_b   1.000
_cell.length_c   1.000
_cell.angle_alpha   90.00
_cell.angle_beta   90.00
_cell.angle_gamma   90.00
#
_symmetry.space_group_name_H-M   'P 1'
#
loop_
_entity.id
_entity.type
_entity.pdbx_description
1 polymer ?
#
loop_
_entity_poly.entity_id
_entity_poly.type
_entity_poly.pdbx_seq_one_letter_code
_entity_poly.pdbx_strand_id
1 'polypeptide(L)' 'MKNSSDTMHEKYSDVDFSDAKPASDIPALAKLQAESGGKTRITMRIDNDVLAYSESGRK' A
#
# COMPACT_ATOMS: atom_id res chain seq x y z
N MET A 1 -2.40 14.29 -16.20
CA MET A 1 -3.11 14.48 -14.91
C MET A 1 -2.33 13.70 -13.86
N LYS A 2 -1.94 14.35 -12.75
CA LYS A 2 -1.28 13.70 -11.60
C LYS A 2 -2.39 13.36 -10.60
N ASN A 3 -2.69 12.08 -10.48
CA ASN A 3 -3.89 11.61 -9.76
C ASN A 3 -3.56 11.07 -8.36
N SER A 4 -2.30 11.13 -7.94
CA SER A 4 -1.85 10.62 -6.65
C SER A 4 -1.83 11.76 -5.62
N SER A 5 -2.67 11.68 -4.59
CA SER A 5 -2.69 12.61 -3.45
C SER A 5 -1.58 12.35 -2.43
N ASP A 6 -0.60 11.52 -2.78
CA ASP A 6 0.49 11.13 -1.89
C ASP A 6 1.58 12.19 -1.86
N THR A 7 1.53 13.04 -0.83
CA THR A 7 2.52 14.10 -0.59
C THR A 7 3.94 13.58 -0.37
N MET A 8 4.10 12.29 -0.05
CA MET A 8 5.42 11.68 0.15
C MET A 8 6.09 11.29 -1.16
N HIS A 9 5.31 11.12 -2.25
CA HIS A 9 5.86 10.69 -3.53
C HIS A 9 6.84 11.71 -4.10
N GLU A 10 6.50 13.01 -4.05
CA GLU A 10 7.38 14.07 -4.56
C GLU A 10 8.69 14.14 -3.76
N LYS A 11 8.63 13.92 -2.44
CA LYS A 11 9.79 13.99 -1.54
C LYS A 11 10.82 12.89 -1.78
N TYR A 12 10.39 11.70 -2.18
CA TYR A 12 11.28 10.55 -2.38
C TYR A 12 11.40 10.14 -3.85
N SER A 13 10.93 10.97 -4.77
CA SER A 13 10.90 10.67 -6.21
C SER A 13 12.29 10.44 -6.82
N ASP A 14 13.33 11.07 -6.26
CA ASP A 14 14.72 10.93 -6.73
C ASP A 14 15.56 9.95 -5.90
N VAL A 15 14.96 9.23 -4.94
CA VAL A 15 15.68 8.27 -4.09
C VAL A 15 15.68 6.89 -4.74
N ASP A 16 16.86 6.26 -4.84
CA ASP A 16 17.01 4.92 -5.40
C ASP A 16 16.70 3.84 -4.35
N PHE A 17 15.72 2.99 -4.66
CA PHE A 17 15.29 1.85 -3.84
C PHE A 17 15.64 0.50 -4.47
N SER A 18 16.49 0.46 -5.50
CA SER A 18 16.80 -0.77 -6.25
C SER A 18 17.39 -1.88 -5.38
N ASP A 19 18.18 -1.52 -4.35
CA ASP A 19 18.77 -2.47 -3.39
C ASP A 19 17.97 -2.59 -2.08
N ALA A 20 16.78 -1.99 -2.00
CA ALA A 20 15.98 -2.02 -0.79
C ALA A 20 15.46 -3.45 -0.54
N LYS A 21 15.76 -3.99 0.63
CA LYS A 21 15.21 -5.28 1.07
C LYS A 21 13.73 -5.12 1.45
N PRO A 22 12.87 -6.09 1.09
CA PRO A 22 11.47 -6.03 1.52
C PRO A 22 11.38 -6.14 3.04
N ALA A 23 10.34 -5.55 3.62
CA ALA A 23 10.13 -5.56 5.07
C ALA A 23 10.03 -6.98 5.66
N SER A 24 9.59 -7.95 4.86
CA SER A 24 9.57 -9.38 5.20
C SER A 24 10.95 -9.96 5.49
N ASP A 25 12.00 -9.43 4.85
CA ASP A 25 13.35 -9.97 4.90
C ASP A 25 14.19 -9.33 6.00
N ILE A 26 13.65 -8.30 6.67
CA ILE A 26 14.29 -7.63 7.79
C ILE A 26 13.60 -8.10 9.08
N PRO A 27 14.26 -8.89 9.95
CA PRO A 27 13.60 -9.56 11.08
C PRO A 27 12.80 -8.63 12.02
N ALA A 28 13.33 -7.43 12.28
CA ALA A 28 12.65 -6.44 13.11
C ALA A 28 11.37 -5.91 12.43
N LEU A 29 11.40 -5.67 11.12
CA LEU A 29 10.25 -5.18 10.36
C LEU A 29 9.23 -6.29 10.10
N ALA A 30 9.68 -7.51 9.86
CA ALA A 30 8.83 -8.69 9.72
C ALA A 30 8.01 -8.93 10.99
N LYS A 31 8.63 -8.76 12.17
CA LYS A 31 7.93 -8.84 13.46
C LYS A 31 6.85 -7.76 13.60
N LEU A 32 7.17 -6.51 13.27
CA LEU A 32 6.20 -5.41 13.30
C LEU A 32 5.07 -5.61 12.30
N GLN A 33 5.37 -6.13 11.10
CA GLN A 33 4.34 -6.48 10.13
C GLN A 33 3.48 -7.66 10.59
N ALA A 34 4.03 -8.64 11.31
CA ALA A 34 3.22 -9.72 11.88
C ALA A 34 2.32 -9.21 13.02
N GLU A 35 2.79 -8.25 13.81
CA GLU A 35 2.04 -7.61 14.90
C GLU A 35 0.92 -6.69 14.36
N SER A 36 1.16 -6.00 13.23
CA SER A 36 0.22 -5.07 12.61
C SER A 36 -0.62 -5.67 11.48
N GLY A 37 -0.17 -6.81 10.91
CA GLY A 37 -0.69 -7.43 9.70
C GLY A 37 -1.96 -8.27 9.86
N GLY A 38 -2.62 -8.16 11.01
CA GLY A 38 -3.99 -8.64 11.14
C GLY A 38 -4.89 -7.85 10.19
N LYS A 39 -5.63 -8.53 9.30
CA LYS A 39 -6.67 -7.86 8.51
C LYS A 39 -7.67 -7.21 9.47
N THR A 40 -7.69 -5.89 9.53
CA THR A 40 -8.76 -5.18 10.24
C THR A 40 -10.05 -5.39 9.44
N ARG A 41 -10.99 -6.15 10.00
CA ARG A 41 -12.30 -6.33 9.37
C ARG A 41 -13.07 -5.03 9.51
N ILE A 42 -13.18 -4.29 8.41
CA ILE A 42 -14.04 -3.11 8.29
C ILE A 42 -15.30 -3.49 7.52
N THR A 43 -16.46 -3.03 7.99
CA THR A 43 -17.73 -3.11 7.28
C THR A 43 -18.12 -1.71 6.86
N MET A 44 -18.24 -1.45 5.56
CA MET A 44 -18.65 -0.15 5.03
C MET A 44 -19.59 -0.34 3.83
N ARG A 45 -20.45 0.66 3.58
CA ARG A 45 -21.25 0.74 2.36
C ARG A 45 -20.41 1.40 1.28
N ILE A 46 -20.41 0.82 0.08
CA ILE A 46 -19.65 1.31 -1.08
C ILE A 46 -20.59 1.28 -2.29
N ASP A 47 -20.52 2.31 -3.12
CA ASP A 47 -21.25 2.36 -4.39
C ASP A 47 -20.67 1.36 -5.40
N ASN A 48 -21.52 0.82 -6.28
CA ASN A 48 -21.12 -0.20 -7.25
C ASN A 48 -20.01 0.28 -8.19
N ASP A 49 -19.98 1.56 -8.54
CA ASP A 49 -18.97 2.13 -9.43
C ASP A 49 -17.56 2.08 -8.80
N VAL A 50 -17.48 2.29 -7.48
CA VAL A 50 -16.22 2.22 -6.72
C VAL A 50 -15.75 0.76 -6.60
N LEU A 51 -16.69 -0.18 -6.42
CA LEU A 51 -16.38 -1.61 -6.44
C LEU A 51 -15.81 -2.04 -7.81
N ALA A 52 -16.44 -1.62 -8.91
CA ALA A 52 -15.99 -1.95 -10.26
C ALA A 52 -14.58 -1.41 -10.57
N TYR A 53 -14.27 -0.18 -10.13
CA TYR A 53 -12.92 0.40 -10.27
C TYR A 53 -11.86 -0.45 -9.54
N SER A 54 -12.14 -0.87 -8.30
CA SER A 54 -11.24 -1.71 -7.49
C SER A 54 -10.96 -3.09 -8.12
N GLU A 55 -11.93 -3.63 -8.85
CA GLU A 55 -11.77 -4.92 -9.55
C GLU A 55 -10.96 -4.79 -10.85
N SER A 56 -11.02 -3.63 -11.52
CA SER A 56 -10.33 -3.40 -12.79
C SER A 56 -8.79 -3.31 -12.69
N GLY A 57 -8.26 -2.92 -11.52
CA GLY A 57 -6.82 -2.86 -11.24
C GLY A 57 -6.19 -4.16 -10.73
N ARG A 58 -6.97 -5.25 -10.63
CA ARG A 58 -6.51 -6.57 -10.16
C ARG A 58 -6.19 -7.55 -11.31
N LYS A 59 -5.69 -7.04 -12.45
CA LYS A 59 -5.12 -7.87 -13.53
C LYS A 59 -3.62 -7.63 -13.68
#